data_AF-A0A829GKT0-F1
#
_entry.id   AF-A0A829GKT0-F1
#
_cell.length_a   1.000
_cell.length_b   1.000
_cell.length_c   1.000
_cell.angle_alpha   90.00
_cell.angle_beta   90.00
_cell.angle_gamma   90.00
#
_symmetry.space_group_name_H-M   'P 1'
#
loop_
_entity.id
_entity.type
_entity.pdbx_description
1 polymer ?
#
loop_
_entity_poly.entity_id
_entity_poly.type
_entity_poly.pdbx_seq_one_letter_code
_entity_poly.pdbx_strand_id
1 'polypeptide(L)'
;MTYLNFPKNFLWGGATAANQLEGAYQEDGKGLSIADVLPQGKDRFTIVNRPDFNWTIDKSKYRYPNHQGIDHYHRFKEDIKLFSEMGFKCYRFSIAWSRIFPEGDEKTPNASGLKFYDEVIATCLKYDIEPVVTISHYEMPLHLVTKYGGWKNKRLIEFYKHFAETVLTRYFKQVKYWMTFNEINSAWAFPVMSQGLVANNGGNDKQTIFQAWHNQFVASAWAVKIGHALDPKLQVGCMLLYATTYSYDANPVNQLATLQQNQAFN
;
A
#
# COMPACT_ATOMS: atom_id res chain seq x y z
N MET A 1 33.03 8.00 -18.78
CA MET A 1 32.87 6.73 -18.06
C MET A 1 32.59 7.07 -16.60
N THR A 2 31.44 6.70 -16.07
CA THR A 2 31.15 6.90 -14.65
C THR A 2 31.93 5.87 -13.85
N TYR A 3 32.82 6.32 -12.96
CA TYR A 3 33.62 5.46 -12.08
C TYR A 3 32.81 4.76 -10.96
N LEU A 4 31.47 4.82 -11.05
CA LEU A 4 30.55 4.24 -10.09
C LEU A 4 29.90 3.00 -10.72
N ASN A 5 30.31 1.83 -10.25
CA ASN A 5 29.69 0.56 -10.63
C ASN A 5 28.82 0.08 -9.47
N PHE A 6 27.59 -0.30 -9.78
CA PHE A 6 26.70 -0.97 -8.82
C PHE A 6 27.18 -2.41 -8.57
N PRO A 7 26.84 -3.01 -7.40
CA PRO A 7 27.06 -4.43 -7.17
C PRO A 7 26.46 -5.27 -8.32
N LYS A 8 27.11 -6.39 -8.67
CA LYS A 8 26.69 -7.24 -9.80
C LYS A 8 25.22 -7.67 -9.75
N ASN A 9 24.67 -7.83 -8.54
CA ASN A 9 23.30 -8.29 -8.30
C ASN A 9 22.38 -7.15 -7.82
N PHE A 10 22.69 -5.90 -8.16
CA PHE A 10 21.84 -4.77 -7.82
C PHE A 10 20.51 -4.85 -8.58
N LEU A 11 19.40 -4.68 -7.85
CA LEU A 11 18.05 -4.77 -8.43
C LEU A 11 17.62 -3.39 -8.93
N TRP A 12 17.60 -3.23 -10.26
CA TRP A 12 16.97 -2.11 -10.94
C TRP A 12 15.55 -2.49 -11.35
N GLY A 13 14.58 -1.61 -11.12
CA GLY A 13 13.19 -1.93 -11.41
C GLY A 13 12.27 -0.73 -11.33
N GLY A 14 10.97 -1.02 -11.36
CA GLY A 14 9.89 -0.04 -11.20
C GLY A 14 8.94 -0.42 -10.07
N ALA A 15 8.11 0.53 -9.68
CA ALA A 15 7.14 0.36 -8.61
C ALA A 15 5.75 0.88 -9.00
N THR A 16 4.71 0.15 -8.60
CA THR A 16 3.31 0.50 -8.80
C THR A 16 2.49 0.16 -7.54
N ALA A 17 1.25 0.65 -7.48
CA ALA A 17 0.27 0.31 -6.43
C ALA A 17 -1.03 -0.12 -7.09
N ALA A 18 -1.68 -1.16 -6.56
CA ALA A 18 -2.86 -1.77 -7.16
C ALA A 18 -3.96 -0.75 -7.52
N ASN A 19 -4.29 0.15 -6.60
CA ASN A 19 -5.25 1.24 -6.80
C ASN A 19 -4.84 2.28 -7.85
N GLN A 20 -3.57 2.38 -8.23
CA GLN A 20 -3.09 3.35 -9.21
C GLN A 20 -3.22 2.83 -10.64
N LEU A 21 -3.07 1.51 -10.85
CA LEU A 21 -2.89 0.96 -12.19
C LEU A 21 -3.84 -0.18 -12.57
N GLU A 22 -4.33 -0.99 -11.62
CA GLU A 22 -5.05 -2.23 -11.94
C GLU A 22 -6.34 -1.95 -12.71
N GLY A 23 -7.14 -0.99 -12.25
CA GLY A 23 -8.51 -0.84 -12.72
C GLY A 23 -9.38 -2.02 -12.28
N ALA A 24 -10.35 -2.39 -13.13
CA ALA A 24 -11.25 -3.52 -12.90
C ALA A 24 -11.86 -3.48 -11.48
N TYR A 25 -12.27 -2.28 -11.05
CA TYR A 25 -12.53 -1.98 -9.64
C TYR A 25 -13.76 -2.70 -9.05
N GLN A 26 -14.63 -3.25 -9.91
CA GLN A 26 -15.83 -4.03 -9.58
C GLN A 26 -15.87 -5.40 -10.28
N GLU A 27 -14.77 -5.83 -10.88
CA GLU A 27 -14.73 -7.10 -11.63
C GLU A 27 -14.29 -8.25 -10.72
N ASP A 28 -14.72 -9.46 -11.08
CA ASP A 28 -14.31 -10.72 -10.45
C ASP A 28 -14.40 -10.73 -8.92
N GLY A 29 -15.42 -10.06 -8.39
CA GLY A 29 -15.73 -10.03 -6.96
C GLY A 29 -14.87 -9.08 -6.13
N LYS A 30 -14.07 -8.19 -6.72
CA LYS A 30 -13.37 -7.13 -5.98
C LYS A 30 -14.37 -6.21 -5.27
N GLY A 31 -14.15 -5.95 -3.98
CA GLY A 31 -14.87 -4.94 -3.20
C GLY A 31 -14.34 -3.52 -3.41
N LEU A 32 -15.09 -2.53 -2.91
CA LEU A 32 -14.60 -1.15 -2.91
C LEU A 32 -13.50 -0.97 -1.87
N SER A 33 -12.42 -0.29 -2.24
CA SER A 33 -11.43 0.24 -1.32
C SER A 33 -11.72 1.70 -0.96
N ILE A 34 -11.04 2.21 0.05
CA ILE A 34 -11.05 3.66 0.33
C ILE A 34 -10.65 4.47 -0.91
N ALA A 35 -9.65 4.02 -1.68
CA ALA A 35 -9.18 4.73 -2.86
C ALA A 35 -10.25 4.83 -3.96
N ASP A 36 -11.13 3.84 -4.09
CA ASP A 36 -12.21 3.83 -5.09
C ASP A 36 -13.27 4.91 -4.86
N VAL A 37 -13.39 5.42 -3.64
CA VAL A 37 -14.37 6.47 -3.29
C VAL A 37 -13.71 7.84 -3.05
N LEU A 38 -12.39 7.93 -3.17
CA LEU A 38 -11.69 9.22 -3.12
C LEU A 38 -11.67 9.86 -4.52
N PRO A 39 -12.22 11.08 -4.67
CA PRO A 39 -12.12 11.80 -5.93
C PRO A 39 -10.65 12.14 -6.19
N GLN A 40 -10.20 12.01 -7.44
CA GLN A 40 -8.83 12.36 -7.82
C GLN A 40 -8.79 13.75 -8.44
N GLY A 41 -7.72 14.51 -8.13
CA GLY A 41 -7.54 15.88 -8.60
C GLY A 41 -7.04 16.82 -7.50
N LYS A 42 -6.85 18.10 -7.86
CA LYS A 42 -6.28 19.13 -6.97
C LYS A 42 -7.07 19.29 -5.66
N ASP A 43 -8.38 19.12 -5.72
CA ASP A 43 -9.27 19.33 -4.58
C ASP A 43 -9.48 18.08 -3.71
N ARG A 44 -8.82 16.95 -4.02
CA ARG A 44 -9.00 15.67 -3.31
C ARG A 44 -8.94 15.84 -1.80
N PHE A 45 -7.86 16.44 -1.30
CA PHE A 45 -7.66 16.62 0.14
C PHE A 45 -8.63 17.64 0.75
N THR A 46 -9.05 18.64 -0.02
CA THR A 46 -10.08 19.57 0.42
C THR A 46 -11.43 18.89 0.56
N ILE A 47 -11.78 17.96 -0.34
CA ILE A 47 -13.05 17.23 -0.32
C ILE A 47 -13.11 16.25 0.85
N VAL A 48 -12.07 15.43 1.05
CA VAL A 48 -12.06 14.41 2.12
C VAL A 48 -12.02 14.99 3.53
N ASN A 49 -11.56 16.23 3.67
CA ASN A 49 -11.52 16.92 4.96
C ASN A 49 -12.81 17.71 5.25
N ARG A 50 -13.81 17.68 4.35
CA ARG A 50 -15.10 18.32 4.65
C ARG A 50 -15.85 17.50 5.72
N PRO A 51 -16.55 18.16 6.65
CA PRO A 51 -17.36 17.46 7.66
C PRO A 51 -18.44 16.54 7.07
N ASP A 52 -18.97 16.88 5.89
CA ASP A 52 -20.03 16.15 5.18
C ASP A 52 -19.52 15.01 4.27
N PHE A 53 -18.20 14.75 4.25
CA PHE A 53 -17.64 13.64 3.49
C PHE A 53 -18.17 12.28 4.01
N ASN A 54 -18.74 11.47 3.12
CA ASN A 54 -19.51 10.28 3.49
C ASN A 54 -19.08 8.99 2.75
N TRP A 55 -17.88 8.95 2.19
CA TRP A 55 -17.33 7.77 1.50
C TRP A 55 -18.19 7.25 0.32
N THR A 56 -18.92 8.12 -0.36
CA THR A 56 -19.73 7.75 -1.53
C THR A 56 -19.08 8.17 -2.84
N ILE A 57 -19.39 7.43 -3.91
CA ILE A 57 -18.99 7.75 -5.27
C ILE A 57 -20.03 8.69 -5.87
N ASP A 58 -19.62 9.88 -6.31
CA ASP A 58 -20.46 10.84 -7.01
C ASP A 58 -19.86 11.16 -8.39
N LYS A 59 -20.13 10.29 -9.37
CA LYS A 59 -19.63 10.43 -10.75
C LYS A 59 -20.22 11.65 -11.48
N SER A 60 -21.26 12.29 -10.94
CA SER A 60 -21.82 13.52 -11.51
C SER A 60 -20.96 14.75 -11.19
N LYS A 61 -20.19 14.70 -10.08
CA LYS A 61 -19.33 15.79 -9.62
C LYS A 61 -17.85 15.53 -9.80
N TYR A 62 -17.42 14.27 -9.66
CA TYR A 62 -16.02 13.92 -9.56
C TYR A 62 -15.61 12.81 -10.55
N ARG A 63 -14.30 12.73 -10.78
CA ARG A 63 -13.68 11.67 -11.58
C ARG A 63 -12.89 10.72 -10.70
N TYR A 64 -12.93 9.44 -11.08
CA TYR A 64 -12.29 8.32 -10.39
C TYR A 64 -11.44 7.52 -11.38
N PRO A 65 -10.33 8.09 -11.88
CA PRO A 65 -9.50 7.47 -12.92
C PRO A 65 -8.94 6.11 -12.49
N ASN A 66 -8.76 5.87 -11.19
CA ASN A 66 -8.35 4.58 -10.65
C ASN A 66 -9.34 3.44 -10.89
N HIS A 67 -10.61 3.74 -11.22
CA HIS A 67 -11.57 2.72 -11.61
C HIS A 67 -11.15 1.97 -12.89
N GLN A 68 -10.40 2.65 -13.77
CA GLN A 68 -9.81 2.08 -14.98
C GLN A 68 -8.28 1.87 -14.86
N GLY A 69 -7.56 2.78 -14.19
CA GLY A 69 -6.10 2.74 -14.12
C GLY A 69 -5.48 2.79 -15.51
N ILE A 70 -4.47 1.94 -15.75
CA ILE A 70 -3.95 1.67 -17.10
C ILE A 70 -4.51 0.37 -17.68
N ASP A 71 -5.55 -0.19 -17.03
CA ASP A 71 -6.11 -1.50 -17.33
C ASP A 71 -5.12 -2.66 -17.11
N HIS A 72 -4.24 -2.52 -16.11
CA HIS A 72 -3.23 -3.54 -15.81
C HIS A 72 -3.86 -4.89 -15.43
N TYR A 73 -5.08 -4.90 -14.85
CA TYR A 73 -5.78 -6.14 -14.51
C TYR A 73 -5.93 -7.08 -15.71
N HIS A 74 -6.22 -6.52 -16.89
CA HIS A 74 -6.35 -7.29 -18.13
C HIS A 74 -5.04 -7.41 -18.91
N ARG A 75 -4.12 -6.46 -18.73
CA ARG A 75 -2.96 -6.27 -19.60
C ARG A 75 -1.60 -6.52 -18.94
N PHE A 76 -1.56 -6.96 -17.68
CA PHE A 76 -0.32 -7.15 -16.92
C PHE A 76 0.73 -7.99 -17.64
N LYS A 77 0.32 -8.98 -18.47
CA LYS A 77 1.25 -9.78 -19.26
C LYS A 77 2.02 -8.96 -20.30
N GLU A 78 1.35 -7.99 -20.93
CA GLU A 78 1.98 -7.05 -21.85
C GLU A 78 2.88 -6.07 -21.09
N ASP A 79 2.38 -5.51 -19.99
CA ASP A 79 3.12 -4.54 -19.18
C ASP A 79 4.42 -5.15 -18.61
N ILE A 80 4.35 -6.35 -18.02
CA ILE A 80 5.53 -7.04 -17.47
C ILE A 80 6.51 -7.45 -18.57
N LYS A 81 6.02 -7.82 -19.77
CA LYS A 81 6.90 -8.06 -20.91
C LYS A 81 7.66 -6.78 -21.27
N LEU A 82 6.99 -5.63 -21.34
CA LEU A 82 7.66 -4.34 -21.59
C LEU A 82 8.68 -4.00 -20.50
N PHE A 83 8.39 -4.29 -19.22
CA PHE A 83 9.37 -4.12 -18.14
C PHE A 83 10.64 -4.94 -18.36
N SER A 84 10.50 -6.17 -18.88
CA SER A 84 11.62 -7.03 -19.22
C SER A 84 12.45 -6.47 -20.38
N GLU A 85 11.80 -5.90 -21.40
CA GLU A 85 12.46 -5.23 -22.54
C GLU A 85 13.24 -3.98 -22.09
N MET A 86 12.77 -3.31 -21.04
CA MET A 86 13.48 -2.19 -20.39
C MET A 86 14.65 -2.64 -19.49
N GLY A 87 14.82 -3.95 -19.29
CA GLY A 87 15.90 -4.50 -18.48
C GLY A 87 15.62 -4.53 -16.97
N PHE A 88 14.36 -4.47 -16.54
CA PHE A 88 14.01 -4.60 -15.13
C PHE A 88 14.52 -5.93 -14.57
N LYS A 89 15.07 -5.87 -13.37
CA LYS A 89 15.50 -7.01 -12.54
C LYS A 89 14.54 -7.28 -11.40
N CYS A 90 13.75 -6.28 -11.01
CA CYS A 90 12.66 -6.45 -10.07
C CYS A 90 11.44 -5.61 -10.46
N TYR A 91 10.28 -6.00 -9.96
CA TYR A 91 9.05 -5.23 -10.06
C TYR A 91 8.36 -5.19 -8.71
N ARG A 92 8.23 -3.98 -8.18
CA ARG A 92 7.48 -3.73 -6.95
C ARG A 92 6.02 -3.44 -7.27
N PHE A 93 5.11 -4.21 -6.68
CA PHE A 93 3.66 -3.97 -6.78
C PHE A 93 2.98 -4.25 -5.44
N SER A 94 1.76 -3.76 -5.26
CA SER A 94 0.92 -4.10 -4.10
C SER A 94 -0.17 -5.11 -4.44
N ILE A 95 -0.66 -5.80 -3.42
CA ILE A 95 -1.86 -6.63 -3.51
C ILE A 95 -3.05 -5.82 -2.98
N ALA A 96 -4.08 -5.64 -3.79
CA ALA A 96 -5.32 -5.00 -3.36
C ALA A 96 -6.02 -5.87 -2.33
N TRP A 97 -6.05 -5.42 -1.06
CA TRP A 97 -6.75 -6.11 0.01
C TRP A 97 -8.21 -6.36 -0.35
N SER A 98 -8.92 -5.34 -0.87
CA SER A 98 -10.31 -5.47 -1.33
C SER A 98 -10.52 -6.41 -2.52
N ARG A 99 -9.46 -6.82 -3.24
CA ARG A 99 -9.56 -7.84 -4.29
C ARG A 99 -9.47 -9.25 -3.70
N ILE A 100 -8.77 -9.43 -2.59
CA ILE A 100 -8.63 -10.70 -1.87
C ILE A 100 -9.75 -10.91 -0.84
N PHE A 101 -10.06 -9.88 -0.07
CA PHE A 101 -11.14 -9.85 0.92
C PHE A 101 -12.00 -8.61 0.66
N PRO A 102 -13.09 -8.73 -0.12
CA PRO A 102 -13.92 -7.62 -0.58
C PRO A 102 -14.37 -6.62 0.50
N GLU A 103 -14.81 -7.15 1.64
CA GLU A 103 -15.21 -6.40 2.82
C GLU A 103 -14.06 -6.31 3.84
N GLY A 104 -13.10 -7.24 3.78
CA GLY A 104 -11.91 -7.27 4.62
C GLY A 104 -12.08 -8.04 5.93
N ASP A 105 -13.30 -8.46 6.26
CA ASP A 105 -13.66 -9.23 7.47
C ASP A 105 -14.16 -10.65 7.15
N GLU A 106 -14.14 -11.06 5.88
CA GLU A 106 -14.53 -12.41 5.47
C GLU A 106 -13.50 -13.46 5.87
N LYS A 107 -13.98 -14.69 6.10
CA LYS A 107 -13.12 -15.83 6.43
C LYS A 107 -12.40 -16.39 5.21
N THR A 108 -13.07 -16.41 4.06
CA THR A 108 -12.58 -17.03 2.84
C THR A 108 -12.18 -15.97 1.82
N PRO A 109 -10.98 -16.04 1.22
CA PRO A 109 -10.57 -15.08 0.20
C PRO A 109 -11.32 -15.31 -1.11
N ASN A 110 -11.41 -14.26 -1.91
CA ASN A 110 -11.87 -14.30 -3.28
C ASN A 110 -10.87 -15.06 -4.17
N ALA A 111 -11.31 -16.21 -4.70
CA ALA A 111 -10.47 -17.09 -5.52
C ALA A 111 -9.99 -16.42 -6.82
N SER A 112 -10.83 -15.60 -7.46
CA SER A 112 -10.44 -14.89 -8.69
C SER A 112 -9.36 -13.85 -8.43
N GLY A 113 -9.46 -13.13 -7.31
CA GLY A 113 -8.43 -12.20 -6.87
C GLY A 113 -7.08 -12.89 -6.62
N LEU A 114 -7.09 -14.05 -5.96
CA LEU A 114 -5.87 -14.84 -5.77
C LEU A 114 -5.28 -15.31 -7.11
N LYS A 115 -6.13 -15.81 -8.01
CA LYS A 115 -5.72 -16.25 -9.35
C LYS A 115 -5.03 -15.14 -10.14
N PHE A 116 -5.55 -13.91 -10.08
CA PHE A 116 -4.92 -12.76 -10.71
C PHE A 116 -3.47 -12.57 -10.24
N TYR A 117 -3.23 -12.54 -8.92
CA TYR A 117 -1.86 -12.37 -8.41
C TYR A 117 -0.97 -13.61 -8.60
N ASP A 118 -1.54 -14.84 -8.67
CA ASP A 118 -0.79 -16.02 -9.11
C ASP A 118 -0.20 -15.77 -10.51
N GLU A 119 -1.01 -15.27 -11.44
CA GLU A 119 -0.58 -15.04 -12.82
C GLU A 119 0.40 -13.85 -12.93
N VAL A 120 0.20 -12.77 -12.16
CA VAL A 120 1.13 -11.63 -12.11
C VAL A 120 2.52 -12.11 -11.65
N ILE A 121 2.58 -12.82 -10.52
CA ILE A 121 3.84 -13.36 -9.97
C ILE A 121 4.48 -14.33 -10.96
N ALA A 122 3.72 -15.28 -11.51
CA ALA A 122 4.23 -16.23 -12.49
C ALA A 122 4.76 -15.53 -13.75
N THR A 123 4.13 -14.43 -14.17
CA THR A 123 4.58 -13.66 -15.34
C THR A 123 5.86 -12.89 -15.06
N CYS A 124 6.02 -12.29 -13.86
CA CYS A 124 7.29 -11.71 -13.45
C CYS A 124 8.42 -12.74 -13.52
N LEU A 125 8.21 -13.91 -12.90
CA LEU A 125 9.21 -14.98 -12.86
C LEU A 125 9.55 -15.54 -14.25
N LYS A 126 8.55 -15.65 -15.14
CA LYS A 126 8.76 -16.04 -16.54
C LYS A 126 9.75 -15.14 -17.28
N TYR A 127 9.80 -13.85 -16.93
CA TYR A 127 10.66 -12.85 -17.54
C TYR A 127 11.89 -12.52 -16.69
N ASP A 128 12.26 -13.37 -15.72
CA ASP A 128 13.39 -13.18 -14.82
C ASP A 128 13.33 -11.85 -14.03
N ILE A 129 12.11 -11.40 -13.69
CA ILE A 129 11.86 -10.22 -12.86
C ILE A 129 11.51 -10.67 -11.45
N GLU A 130 12.32 -10.28 -10.47
CA GLU A 130 12.08 -10.56 -9.05
C GLU A 130 10.85 -9.77 -8.53
N PRO A 131 9.79 -10.45 -8.04
CA PRO A 131 8.66 -9.78 -7.42
C PRO A 131 9.04 -9.15 -6.07
N VAL A 132 8.68 -7.89 -5.87
CA VAL A 132 8.84 -7.18 -4.59
C VAL A 132 7.46 -6.73 -4.10
N VAL A 133 6.84 -7.50 -3.20
CA VAL A 133 5.41 -7.36 -2.92
C VAL A 133 5.16 -6.44 -1.72
N THR A 134 4.26 -5.47 -1.89
CA THR A 134 3.70 -4.67 -0.79
C THR A 134 2.34 -5.23 -0.39
N ILE A 135 2.17 -5.64 0.87
CA ILE A 135 0.91 -6.24 1.34
C ILE A 135 -0.22 -5.20 1.36
N SER A 136 0.03 -4.00 1.89
CA SER A 136 -0.98 -2.93 1.96
C SER A 136 -0.44 -1.58 1.47
N HIS A 137 -1.12 -0.97 0.49
CA HIS A 137 -0.72 0.30 -0.12
C HIS A 137 -1.91 1.26 -0.27
N TYR A 138 -2.31 1.91 0.84
CA TYR A 138 -3.34 2.97 0.84
C TYR A 138 -4.74 2.57 0.35
N GLU A 139 -5.05 1.28 0.30
CA GLU A 139 -6.22 0.75 -0.40
C GLU A 139 -6.99 -0.31 0.40
N MET A 140 -7.17 -0.04 1.71
CA MET A 140 -7.95 -0.92 2.57
C MET A 140 -9.42 -1.02 2.11
N PRO A 141 -10.10 -2.16 2.33
CA PRO A 141 -11.51 -2.31 2.02
C PRO A 141 -12.35 -1.23 2.69
N LEU A 142 -13.28 -0.63 1.94
CA LEU A 142 -14.10 0.48 2.38
C LEU A 142 -14.93 0.11 3.62
N HIS A 143 -15.40 -1.15 3.68
CA HIS A 143 -16.16 -1.68 4.82
C HIS A 143 -15.38 -1.63 6.14
N LEU A 144 -14.07 -1.82 6.12
CA LEU A 144 -13.25 -1.67 7.33
C LEU A 144 -13.28 -0.23 7.88
N VAL A 145 -13.55 0.75 7.02
CA VAL A 145 -13.74 2.14 7.45
C VAL A 145 -15.19 2.39 7.88
N THR A 146 -16.17 2.04 7.05
CA THR A 146 -17.57 2.38 7.32
C THR A 146 -18.17 1.60 8.49
N LYS A 147 -17.77 0.34 8.70
CA LYS A 147 -18.28 -0.52 9.79
C LYS A 147 -17.41 -0.48 11.05
N TYR A 148 -16.08 -0.41 10.89
CA TYR A 148 -15.15 -0.51 12.03
C TYR A 148 -14.46 0.81 12.39
N GLY A 149 -14.55 1.84 11.55
CA GLY A 149 -13.94 3.14 11.79
C GLY A 149 -12.47 3.24 11.38
N GLY A 150 -11.96 2.30 10.58
CA GLY A 150 -10.58 2.31 10.09
C GLY A 150 -9.57 1.88 11.14
N TRP A 151 -8.30 2.25 10.93
CA TRP A 151 -7.16 1.72 11.69
C TRP A 151 -7.16 2.09 13.18
N LYS A 152 -7.96 3.05 13.64
CA LYS A 152 -8.15 3.32 15.07
C LYS A 152 -8.77 2.13 15.82
N ASN A 153 -9.45 1.22 15.11
CA ASN A 153 -10.07 0.04 15.70
C ASN A 153 -9.10 -1.14 15.72
N LYS A 154 -8.79 -1.63 16.92
CA LYS A 154 -7.85 -2.75 17.14
C LYS A 154 -8.23 -4.05 16.42
N ARG A 155 -9.50 -4.25 16.04
CA ARG A 155 -9.93 -5.45 15.29
C ARG A 155 -9.25 -5.56 13.92
N LEU A 156 -8.86 -4.44 13.31
CA LEU A 156 -8.17 -4.45 12.03
C LEU A 156 -6.80 -5.12 12.08
N ILE A 157 -6.20 -5.28 13.27
CA ILE A 157 -4.98 -6.07 13.45
C ILE A 157 -5.22 -7.51 13.01
N GLU A 158 -6.33 -8.14 13.45
CA GLU A 158 -6.64 -9.52 13.08
C GLU A 158 -7.07 -9.63 11.61
N PHE A 159 -7.80 -8.65 11.08
CA PHE A 159 -8.18 -8.64 9.66
C PHE A 159 -6.96 -8.53 8.75
N TYR A 160 -6.04 -7.61 9.05
CA TYR A 160 -4.79 -7.50 8.29
C TYR A 160 -3.93 -8.73 8.46
N LYS A 161 -3.83 -9.29 9.66
CA LYS A 161 -3.08 -10.53 9.92
C LYS A 161 -3.61 -11.67 9.07
N HIS A 162 -4.93 -11.85 8.98
CA HIS A 162 -5.57 -12.87 8.12
C HIS A 162 -5.24 -12.65 6.64
N PHE A 163 -5.31 -11.39 6.18
CA PHE A 163 -4.93 -11.02 4.82
C PHE A 163 -3.45 -11.31 4.53
N ALA A 164 -2.55 -10.87 5.42
CA ALA A 164 -1.11 -11.10 5.31
C ALA A 164 -0.78 -12.60 5.35
N GLU A 165 -1.38 -13.37 6.26
CA GLU A 165 -1.20 -14.82 6.35
C GLU A 165 -1.64 -15.52 5.06
N THR A 166 -2.77 -15.12 4.49
CA THR A 166 -3.28 -15.67 3.24
C THR A 166 -2.28 -15.47 2.09
N VAL A 167 -1.79 -14.25 1.89
CA VAL A 167 -0.89 -13.95 0.76
C VAL A 167 0.53 -14.46 0.99
N LEU A 168 1.06 -14.35 2.21
CA LEU A 168 2.39 -14.86 2.55
C LEU A 168 2.43 -16.38 2.40
N THR A 169 1.47 -17.10 2.99
CA THR A 169 1.41 -18.57 2.90
C THR A 169 1.28 -19.06 1.46
N ARG A 170 0.55 -18.31 0.62
CA ARG A 170 0.37 -18.66 -0.79
C ARG A 170 1.63 -18.43 -1.62
N TYR A 171 2.36 -17.34 -1.37
CA TYR A 171 3.39 -16.83 -2.30
C TYR A 171 4.83 -16.91 -1.79
N PHE A 172 5.09 -17.29 -0.53
CA PHE A 172 6.44 -17.25 0.06
C PHE A 172 7.52 -18.03 -0.71
N LYS A 173 7.14 -19.10 -1.41
CA LYS A 173 8.08 -19.89 -2.23
C LYS A 173 8.52 -19.19 -3.52
N GLN A 174 7.74 -18.21 -3.97
CA GLN A 174 7.93 -17.50 -5.24
C GLN A 174 8.40 -16.05 -5.04
N VAL A 175 8.17 -15.48 -3.85
CA VAL A 175 8.45 -14.07 -3.54
C VAL A 175 9.34 -13.99 -2.31
N LYS A 176 10.53 -13.43 -2.48
CA LYS A 176 11.50 -13.25 -1.40
C LYS A 176 11.33 -11.94 -0.63
N TYR A 177 10.97 -10.85 -1.33
CA TYR A 177 10.95 -9.49 -0.78
C TYR A 177 9.53 -9.01 -0.52
N TRP A 178 9.28 -8.60 0.72
CA TRP A 178 7.96 -8.19 1.21
C TRP A 178 8.04 -6.86 1.95
N MET A 179 7.03 -6.02 1.74
CA MET A 179 6.75 -4.84 2.55
C MET A 179 5.38 -4.98 3.20
N THR A 180 5.30 -4.75 4.50
CA THR A 180 4.02 -4.81 5.22
C THR A 180 3.10 -3.67 4.80
N PHE A 181 3.56 -2.44 4.98
CA PHE A 181 2.85 -1.22 4.60
C PHE A 181 3.70 -0.34 3.69
N ASN A 182 3.03 0.34 2.75
CA ASN A 182 3.61 1.48 2.05
C ASN A 182 3.57 2.73 2.93
N GLU A 183 4.69 3.47 3.00
CA GLU A 183 4.80 4.81 3.60
C GLU A 183 4.01 4.94 4.91
N ILE A 184 4.29 4.07 5.88
CA ILE A 184 3.47 3.98 7.11
C ILE A 184 3.41 5.32 7.86
N ASN A 185 4.48 6.11 7.81
CA ASN A 185 4.62 7.44 8.41
C ASN A 185 3.81 8.54 7.69
N SER A 186 3.29 8.30 6.48
CA SER A 186 2.46 9.28 5.75
C SER A 186 1.19 9.67 6.50
N ALA A 187 0.70 8.84 7.44
CA ALA A 187 -0.52 9.11 8.16
C ALA A 187 -0.47 10.38 9.01
N TRP A 188 0.73 10.92 9.27
CA TRP A 188 0.89 12.24 9.88
C TRP A 188 0.19 13.33 9.07
N ALA A 189 0.36 13.29 7.75
CA ALA A 189 -0.16 14.28 6.82
C ALA A 189 -1.43 13.81 6.10
N PHE A 190 -1.56 12.50 5.87
CA PHE A 190 -2.61 11.91 5.03
C PHE A 190 -3.28 10.70 5.72
N PRO A 191 -3.89 10.88 6.90
CA PRO A 191 -4.48 9.77 7.66
C PRO A 191 -5.65 9.11 6.92
N VAL A 192 -6.30 9.80 5.98
CA VAL A 192 -7.35 9.22 5.12
C VAL A 192 -6.84 8.06 4.26
N MET A 193 -5.64 8.20 3.68
CA MET A 193 -5.08 7.20 2.77
C MET A 193 -4.46 6.03 3.53
N SER A 194 -3.68 6.31 4.58
CA SER A 194 -3.01 5.27 5.34
C SER A 194 -3.95 4.57 6.33
N GLN A 195 -4.79 5.34 7.03
CA GLN A 195 -5.52 4.89 8.21
C GLN A 195 -7.04 4.79 8.03
N GLY A 196 -7.58 5.31 6.91
CA GLY A 196 -9.03 5.42 6.72
C GLY A 196 -9.67 6.48 7.62
N LEU A 197 -8.90 7.47 8.07
CA LEU A 197 -9.38 8.52 8.97
C LEU A 197 -9.59 9.85 8.24
N VAL A 198 -10.78 10.40 8.39
CA VAL A 198 -11.24 11.70 7.88
C VAL A 198 -11.71 12.58 9.03
N ALA A 199 -11.98 13.86 8.77
CA ALA A 199 -12.36 14.83 9.80
C ALA A 199 -13.47 14.32 10.74
N ASN A 200 -14.52 13.69 10.20
CA ASN A 200 -15.68 13.23 10.98
C ASN A 200 -15.48 11.89 11.74
N ASN A 201 -14.35 11.20 11.58
CA ASN A 201 -14.05 9.96 12.30
C ASN A 201 -12.71 9.98 13.05
N GLY A 202 -12.11 11.16 13.24
CA GLY A 202 -10.88 11.35 14.05
C GLY A 202 -9.61 11.62 13.25
N GLY A 203 -9.71 11.93 11.95
CA GLY A 203 -8.57 12.30 11.10
C GLY A 203 -7.90 13.64 11.45
N ASN A 204 -8.50 14.45 12.33
CA ASN A 204 -7.92 15.68 12.86
C ASN A 204 -7.49 15.54 14.34
N ASP A 205 -7.67 14.37 14.95
CA ASP A 205 -7.29 14.10 16.32
C ASP A 205 -5.99 13.30 16.37
N LYS A 206 -4.93 13.92 16.91
CA LYS A 206 -3.61 13.30 17.01
C LYS A 206 -3.67 12.00 17.81
N GLN A 207 -4.42 11.95 18.91
CA GLN A 207 -4.49 10.74 19.74
C GLN A 207 -5.07 9.56 18.94
N THR A 208 -6.12 9.80 18.16
CA THR A 208 -6.70 8.80 17.25
C THR A 208 -5.70 8.35 16.17
N ILE A 209 -4.97 9.28 15.55
CA ILE A 209 -3.95 8.96 14.53
C ILE A 209 -2.82 8.10 15.13
N PHE A 210 -2.33 8.45 16.32
CA PHE A 210 -1.31 7.66 17.02
C PHE A 210 -1.82 6.27 17.43
N GLN A 211 -3.07 6.17 17.87
CA GLN A 211 -3.68 4.88 18.16
C GLN A 211 -3.83 4.01 16.91
N ALA A 212 -4.19 4.61 15.78
CA ALA A 212 -4.26 3.91 14.49
C ALA A 212 -2.88 3.43 14.02
N TRP A 213 -1.85 4.26 14.18
CA TRP A 213 -0.47 3.85 13.92
C TRP A 213 -0.02 2.70 14.80
N HIS A 214 -0.31 2.74 16.10
CA HIS A 214 0.01 1.65 17.00
C HIS A 214 -0.58 0.32 16.49
N ASN A 215 -1.84 0.35 16.04
CA ASN A 215 -2.48 -0.84 15.46
C ASN A 215 -1.79 -1.29 14.16
N GLN A 216 -1.39 -0.36 13.27
CA GLN A 216 -0.63 -0.69 12.05
C GLN A 216 0.75 -1.29 12.37
N PHE A 217 1.46 -0.78 13.38
CA PHE A 217 2.75 -1.33 13.81
C PHE A 217 2.61 -2.75 14.37
N VAL A 218 1.60 -3.01 15.20
CA VAL A 218 1.31 -4.36 15.70
C VAL A 218 0.94 -5.30 14.55
N ALA A 219 0.10 -4.85 13.62
CA ALA A 219 -0.28 -5.62 12.43
C ALA A 219 0.94 -5.93 11.53
N SER A 220 1.83 -4.95 11.33
CA SER A 220 3.10 -5.11 10.62
C SER A 220 3.98 -6.16 11.29
N ALA A 221 4.12 -6.13 12.61
CA ALA A 221 4.90 -7.12 13.37
C ALA A 221 4.35 -8.54 13.19
N TRP A 222 3.03 -8.72 13.08
CA TRP A 222 2.43 -10.01 12.77
C TRP A 222 2.83 -10.53 11.39
N ALA A 223 2.80 -9.69 10.35
CA ALA A 223 3.24 -10.09 9.01
C ALA A 223 4.72 -10.49 8.98
N VAL A 224 5.60 -9.77 9.70
CA VAL A 224 7.01 -10.16 9.86
C VAL A 224 7.13 -11.53 10.52
N LYS A 225 6.40 -11.75 11.62
CA LYS A 225 6.39 -13.02 12.35
C LYS A 225 5.92 -14.19 11.49
N ILE A 226 4.84 -13.99 10.73
CA ILE A 226 4.31 -15.00 9.81
C ILE A 226 5.32 -15.30 8.70
N GLY A 227 5.90 -14.27 8.08
CA GLY A 227 6.90 -14.44 7.03
C GLY A 227 8.08 -15.30 7.49
N HIS A 228 8.69 -14.96 8.62
CA HIS A 228 9.84 -15.73 9.14
C HIS A 228 9.47 -17.12 9.68
N ALA A 229 8.21 -17.35 10.06
CA ALA A 229 7.74 -18.69 10.41
C ALA A 229 7.58 -19.59 9.17
N LEU A 230 7.23 -19.01 8.02
CA LEU A 230 7.15 -19.73 6.73
C LEU A 230 8.55 -20.02 6.16
N ASP A 231 9.42 -19.01 6.12
CA ASP A 231 10.82 -19.17 5.76
C ASP A 231 11.67 -18.04 6.40
N PRO A 232 12.66 -18.34 7.27
CA PRO A 232 13.50 -17.33 7.90
C PRO A 232 14.39 -16.55 6.91
N LYS A 233 14.47 -16.95 5.64
CA LYS A 233 15.22 -16.26 4.59
C LYS A 233 14.44 -15.14 3.90
N LEU A 234 13.11 -15.08 4.08
CA LEU A 234 12.31 -13.98 3.53
C LEU A 234 12.84 -12.63 4.03
N GLN A 235 12.79 -11.63 3.16
CA GLN A 235 13.16 -10.26 3.48
C GLN A 235 11.87 -9.47 3.68
N VAL A 236 11.46 -9.28 4.93
CA VAL A 236 10.22 -8.56 5.27
C VAL A 236 10.57 -7.21 5.90
N GLY A 237 10.19 -6.14 5.23
CA GLY A 237 10.40 -4.76 5.67
C GLY A 237 9.11 -3.95 5.71
N CYS A 238 9.29 -2.64 5.86
CA CYS A 238 8.23 -1.63 5.75
C CYS A 238 8.79 -0.46 4.94
N MET A 239 7.94 0.19 4.14
CA MET A 239 8.35 1.34 3.34
C MET A 239 8.11 2.62 4.15
N LEU A 240 9.11 3.50 4.19
CA LEU A 240 9.02 4.83 4.80
C LEU A 240 9.06 5.90 3.72
N LEU A 241 8.14 6.87 3.79
CA LEU A 241 8.25 8.11 3.03
C LEU A 241 9.39 8.91 3.64
N TYR A 242 10.54 8.94 2.97
CA TYR A 242 11.72 9.64 3.47
C TYR A 242 12.01 10.89 2.64
N ALA A 243 12.18 12.03 3.31
CA ALA A 243 12.59 13.28 2.68
C ALA A 243 13.80 13.85 3.41
N THR A 244 14.83 14.24 2.65
CA THR A 244 16.02 14.88 3.19
C THR A 244 15.69 16.32 3.61
N THR A 245 15.87 16.61 4.90
CA THR A 245 15.75 17.99 5.43
C THR A 245 17.14 18.49 5.79
N TYR A 246 17.46 19.71 5.34
CA TYR A 246 18.74 20.38 5.63
C TYR A 246 18.50 21.65 6.43
N SER A 247 19.42 21.93 7.36
CA SER A 247 19.45 23.20 8.07
C SER A 247 19.80 24.33 7.09
N TYR A 248 19.19 25.49 7.28
CA TYR A 248 19.49 26.68 6.48
C TYR A 248 20.97 27.09 6.58
N ASP A 249 21.55 26.98 7.78
CA ASP A 249 22.95 27.29 8.06
C ASP A 249 23.51 26.45 9.24
N ALA A 250 24.71 26.78 9.69
CA ALA A 250 25.39 26.14 10.82
C ALA A 250 24.92 26.64 12.20
N ASN A 251 23.91 27.52 12.28
CA ASN A 251 23.39 27.97 13.57
C ASN A 251 22.84 26.76 14.36
N PRO A 252 23.28 26.53 15.61
CA PRO A 252 22.83 25.39 16.41
C PRO A 252 21.31 25.28 16.57
N VAL A 253 20.58 26.40 16.58
CA VAL A 253 19.11 26.41 16.64
C VAL A 253 18.50 25.82 15.37
N ASN A 254 19.01 26.19 14.20
CA ASN A 254 18.54 25.68 12.91
C ASN A 254 18.89 24.20 12.73
N GLN A 255 20.06 23.78 13.23
CA GLN A 255 20.47 22.38 13.26
C GLN A 255 19.53 21.53 14.14
N LEU A 256 19.19 22.03 15.34
CA LEU A 256 18.26 21.34 16.23
C LEU A 256 16.85 21.26 15.62
N ALA A 257 16.35 22.35 15.02
CA ALA A 257 15.06 22.35 14.34
C ALA A 257 15.02 21.34 13.19
N THR A 258 16.11 21.23 12.42
CA THR A 258 16.25 20.23 11.35
C THR A 258 16.24 18.80 11.89
N LEU A 259 16.92 18.54 13.00
CA LEU A 259 16.89 17.23 13.66
C LEU A 259 15.47 16.87 14.12
N GLN A 260 14.77 17.80 14.77
CA GLN A 260 13.40 17.60 15.24
C GLN A 260 12.43 17.34 14.08
N GLN A 261 12.56 18.09 12.99
CA GLN A 261 11.77 17.88 11.78
C GLN A 261 12.04 16.50 11.18
N ASN A 262 13.31 16.10 11.08
CA ASN A 262 13.68 14.77 10.58
C ASN A 262 13.13 13.65 11.48
N GLN A 263 13.18 13.78 12.81
CA GLN A 263 12.62 12.80 13.75
C GLN A 263 11.09 12.72 13.70
N ALA A 264 10.41 13.83 13.38
CA ALA A 264 8.97 13.87 13.29
C ALA A 264 8.44 13.32 11.95
N PHE A 265 9.18 13.54 10.86
CA PHE A 265 8.75 13.16 9.51
C PHE A 265 9.26 11.79 9.07
N ASN A 266 10.54 11.50 9.26
CA ASN A 266 11.22 10.29 8.77
C ASN A 266 11.16 9.15 9.80
#